data_AF-A0A9W5VV90-F1
#
_entry.id   AF-A0A9W5VV90-F1
#
_cell.length_a   1.000
_cell.length_b   1.000
_cell.length_c   1.000
_cell.angle_alpha   90.00
_cell.angle_beta   90.00
_cell.angle_gamma   90.00
#
_symmetry.space_group_name_H-M   'P 1'
#
loop_
_entity.id
_entity.type
_entity.pdbx_description
1 polymer ?
#
loop_
_entity_poly.entity_id
_entity_poly.type
_entity_poly.pdbx_seq_one_letter_code
_entity_poly.pdbx_strand_id
1 'polypeptide(L)'
;MLDEKFLLIAEKPDAAKLMAKPFPHEKKQGYIEVKPNEMMKRGGIISFAFGHLVSLANPEEFDEKYKKWSLDTLPITPDDIPLRPIKGKEKQLKLIKELANRSDIEVIINGCDAGLSL
;
A
#
# COMPACT_ATOMS: atom_id res chain seq x y z
N MET A 1 -0.99 -13.86 -20.37
CA MET A 1 -0.54 -12.49 -20.67
C MET A 1 -1.54 -11.54 -20.04
N LEU A 2 -1.09 -10.45 -19.43
CA LEU A 2 -1.96 -9.40 -18.90
C LEU A 2 -2.23 -8.40 -20.02
N ASP A 3 -3.51 -8.29 -20.38
CA ASP A 3 -3.97 -7.34 -21.40
C ASP A 3 -4.39 -6.02 -20.77
N GLU A 4 -4.72 -6.03 -19.48
CA GLU A 4 -5.05 -4.89 -18.65
C GLU A 4 -3.79 -4.18 -18.12
N LYS A 5 -3.92 -2.87 -17.85
CA LYS A 5 -2.87 -2.13 -17.14
C LYS A 5 -3.02 -2.33 -15.64
N PHE A 6 -1.94 -2.75 -14.98
CA PHE A 6 -1.96 -3.13 -13.57
C PHE A 6 -1.20 -2.16 -12.67
N LEU A 7 -1.56 -2.18 -11.39
CA LEU A 7 -0.77 -1.65 -10.27
C LEU A 7 -0.40 -2.80 -9.33
N LEU A 8 0.88 -3.16 -9.26
CA LEU A 8 1.41 -4.10 -8.29
C LEU A 8 1.96 -3.34 -7.08
N ILE A 9 1.60 -3.76 -5.86
CA ILE A 9 2.09 -3.18 -4.61
C ILE A 9 2.92 -4.24 -3.89
N ALA A 10 4.24 -4.04 -3.83
CA ALA A 10 5.15 -4.90 -3.09
C ALA A 10 5.32 -4.43 -1.63
N GLU A 11 5.90 -5.26 -0.75
CA GLU A 11 6.10 -4.88 0.66
C GLU A 11 7.24 -3.85 0.86
N LYS A 12 8.28 -3.93 0.02
CA LYS A 12 9.50 -3.13 0.16
C LYS A 12 10.10 -2.74 -1.20
N PRO A 13 10.90 -1.65 -1.25
CA PRO A 13 11.46 -1.15 -2.50
C PRO A 13 12.29 -2.18 -3.28
N ASP A 14 13.02 -3.05 -2.59
CA ASP A 14 13.90 -4.02 -3.24
C ASP A 14 13.14 -5.16 -3.90
N ALA A 15 12.00 -5.57 -3.33
CA ALA A 15 11.09 -6.52 -3.97
C ALA A 15 10.52 -5.95 -5.27
N ALA A 16 10.06 -4.69 -5.24
CA ALA A 16 9.59 -3.99 -6.44
C ALA A 16 10.66 -3.90 -7.53
N LYS A 17 11.92 -3.57 -7.17
CA LYS A 17 13.03 -3.53 -8.13
C LYS A 17 13.31 -4.90 -8.74
N LEU A 18 13.26 -5.97 -7.94
CA LEU A 18 13.51 -7.32 -8.41
C LEU A 18 12.43 -7.77 -9.39
N MET A 19 11.16 -7.47 -9.11
CA MET A 19 10.03 -7.78 -9.99
C MET A 19 10.09 -7.00 -11.31
N ALA A 20 10.55 -5.74 -11.29
CA ALA A 20 10.68 -4.93 -12.50
C ALA A 20 11.89 -5.30 -13.37
N LYS A 21 12.95 -5.86 -12.77
CA LYS A 21 14.26 -6.11 -13.40
C LYS A 21 14.19 -6.86 -14.75
N PRO A 22 13.35 -7.89 -14.94
CA PRO A 22 13.30 -8.65 -16.20
C PRO A 22 12.69 -7.86 -17.37
N PHE A 23 12.02 -6.73 -17.11
CA PHE A 23 11.23 -6.01 -18.10
C PHE A 23 11.81 -4.62 -18.41
N PRO A 24 11.57 -4.07 -19.60
CA PRO A 24 11.87 -2.67 -19.87
C PRO A 24 11.07 -1.77 -18.93
N HIS A 25 11.76 -0.97 -18.11
CA HIS A 25 11.12 -0.17 -17.07
C HIS A 25 11.79 1.19 -16.86
N GLU A 26 11.05 2.13 -16.27
CA GLU A 26 11.55 3.43 -15.85
C GLU A 26 11.30 3.64 -14.35
N LYS A 27 12.30 4.11 -13.62
CA LYS A 27 12.16 4.41 -12.19
C LYS A 27 11.57 5.81 -12.01
N LYS A 28 10.55 5.91 -11.18
CA LYS A 28 9.95 7.17 -10.74
C LYS A 28 10.05 7.27 -9.21
N GLN A 29 9.68 8.43 -8.65
CA GLN A 29 9.68 8.58 -7.20
C GLN A 29 8.55 7.75 -6.58
N GLY A 30 8.91 6.67 -5.88
CA GLY A 30 7.99 5.81 -5.14
C GLY A 30 7.28 4.71 -5.94
N TYR A 31 7.63 4.54 -7.23
CA TYR A 31 7.16 3.44 -8.08
C TYR A 31 8.08 3.24 -9.30
N ILE A 32 7.84 2.17 -10.03
CA ILE A 32 8.52 1.81 -11.27
C ILE A 32 7.46 1.59 -12.35
N GLU A 33 7.64 2.19 -13.51
CA GLU A 33 6.74 2.02 -14.65
C GLU A 33 7.30 0.97 -15.59
N VAL A 34 6.58 -0.14 -15.75
CA VAL A 34 6.93 -1.24 -16.67
C VAL A 34 6.28 -0.95 -18.02
N LYS A 35 7.10 -0.93 -19.07
CA LYS A 35 6.64 -0.66 -20.43
C LYS A 35 5.87 -1.87 -21.00
N PRO A 36 4.93 -1.62 -21.93
CA PRO A 36 4.35 -2.64 -22.78
C PRO A 36 5.37 -3.64 -23.31
N ASN A 37 5.06 -4.94 -23.20
CA ASN A 37 5.87 -6.04 -23.72
C ASN A 37 4.98 -7.26 -24.00
N GLU A 38 5.58 -8.36 -24.47
CA GLU A 38 4.86 -9.58 -24.85
C GLU A 38 4.02 -10.18 -23.71
N MET A 39 4.44 -10.00 -22.45
CA MET A 39 3.72 -10.54 -21.28
C MET A 39 2.66 -9.59 -20.72
N MET A 40 2.88 -8.27 -20.88
CA MET A 40 2.06 -7.18 -20.32
C MET A 40 1.78 -6.16 -21.42
N LYS A 41 0.71 -6.34 -22.20
CA LYS A 41 0.47 -5.56 -23.42
C LYS A 41 0.28 -4.06 -23.17
N ARG A 42 -0.29 -3.69 -22.02
CA ARG A 42 -0.48 -2.29 -21.60
C ARG A 42 0.56 -1.79 -20.59
N GLY A 43 1.57 -2.62 -20.29
CA GLY A 43 2.53 -2.33 -19.23
C GLY A 43 1.87 -2.29 -17.86
N GLY A 44 2.50 -1.61 -16.91
CA GLY A 44 1.95 -1.46 -15.57
C GLY A 44 2.84 -0.65 -14.64
N ILE A 45 2.40 -0.54 -13.41
CA ILE A 45 3.08 0.20 -12.36
C ILE A 45 3.40 -0.76 -11.23
N ILE A 46 4.66 -0.77 -10.79
CA ILE A 46 5.10 -1.50 -9.60
C ILE A 46 5.45 -0.46 -8.54
N SER A 47 4.60 -0.33 -7.53
CA SER A 47 4.87 0.46 -6.33
C SER A 47 5.21 -0.47 -5.16
N PHE A 48 5.51 0.12 -4.01
CA PHE A 48 5.92 -0.61 -2.83
C PHE A 48 5.50 0.12 -1.56
N ALA A 49 5.23 -0.65 -0.53
CA ALA A 49 5.16 -0.16 0.83
C ALA A 49 6.57 -0.01 1.44
N PHE A 50 6.64 0.52 2.64
CA PHE A 50 7.84 0.53 3.49
C PHE A 50 7.51 -0.28 4.75
N GLY A 51 7.18 -1.56 4.60
CA GLY A 51 6.43 -2.30 5.63
C GLY A 51 5.04 -1.69 5.83
N HIS A 52 4.51 -1.70 7.07
CA HIS A 52 3.20 -1.11 7.33
C HIS A 52 3.16 0.40 7.00
N LEU A 53 2.15 0.84 6.25
CA LEU A 53 1.90 2.25 5.92
C LEU A 53 0.90 2.91 6.88
N VAL A 54 0.06 2.10 7.53
CA VAL A 54 -0.94 2.50 8.50
C VAL A 54 -0.75 1.70 9.79
N SER A 55 -1.16 2.28 10.91
CA SER A 55 -1.27 1.62 12.21
C SER A 55 -2.69 1.77 12.74
N LEU A 56 -3.01 1.05 13.81
CA LEU A 56 -4.18 1.41 14.62
C LEU A 56 -4.03 2.86 15.09
N ALA A 57 -5.15 3.59 15.07
CA ALA A 57 -5.25 4.87 15.73
C ALA A 57 -5.29 4.64 17.25
N ASN A 58 -4.71 5.55 18.01
CA ASN A 58 -4.83 5.53 19.44
C ASN A 58 -6.28 5.89 19.84
N PRO A 59 -6.78 5.39 20.99
CA PRO A 59 -8.11 5.70 21.49
C PRO A 59 -8.50 7.18 21.45
N GLU A 60 -7.59 8.05 21.88
CA GLU A 60 -7.81 9.50 21.92
C GLU A 60 -7.95 10.17 20.55
N GLU A 61 -7.56 9.48 19.47
CA GLU A 61 -7.64 10.00 18.10
C GLU A 61 -9.04 9.80 17.49
N PHE A 62 -9.84 8.86 18.01
CA PHE A 62 -11.17 8.55 17.48
C PHE A 62 -12.32 8.78 18.46
N ASP A 63 -12.06 8.87 19.77
CA ASP A 63 -13.08 9.28 20.74
C ASP A 63 -12.47 10.07 21.90
N GLU A 64 -12.98 11.29 22.11
CA GLU A 64 -12.47 12.20 23.12
C GLU A 64 -12.57 11.65 24.54
N LYS A 65 -13.52 10.74 24.81
CA LYS A 65 -13.67 10.12 26.14
C LYS A 65 -12.44 9.30 26.54
N TYR A 66 -11.63 8.87 25.57
CA TYR A 66 -10.40 8.13 25.82
C TYR A 66 -9.16 9.02 26.00
N LYS A 67 -9.27 10.35 25.87
CA LYS A 67 -8.18 11.29 26.19
C LYS A 67 -7.73 11.18 27.64
N LYS A 68 -8.62 10.74 28.54
CA LYS A 68 -8.31 10.44 29.94
C LYS A 68 -8.51 8.96 30.20
N TRP A 69 -7.52 8.35 30.83
CA TRP A 69 -7.62 6.96 31.29
C TRP A 69 -8.57 6.84 32.47
N SER A 70 -9.58 5.96 32.36
CA SER A 70 -10.48 5.55 33.44
C SER A 70 -10.83 4.07 33.28
N LEU A 71 -11.15 3.38 34.38
CA LEU A 71 -11.73 2.04 34.33
C LEU A 71 -13.13 2.05 33.72
N ASP A 72 -13.89 3.14 33.87
CA ASP A 72 -15.26 3.27 33.37
C ASP A 72 -15.36 3.25 31.83
N THR A 73 -14.25 3.56 31.16
CA THR A 73 -14.16 3.58 29.69
C THR A 73 -13.57 2.30 29.11
N LEU A 74 -13.29 1.30 29.95
CA LEU A 74 -12.76 0.00 29.55
C LEU A 74 -13.84 -1.09 29.57
N PRO A 75 -13.78 -2.08 28.65
CA PRO A 75 -12.82 -2.20 27.55
C PRO A 75 -13.13 -1.25 26.37
N ILE A 76 -12.08 -0.82 25.67
CA ILE A 76 -12.21 -0.01 24.44
C ILE A 76 -12.57 -0.94 23.29
N THR A 77 -13.78 -0.79 22.76
CA THR A 77 -14.34 -1.66 21.72
C THR A 77 -15.00 -0.78 20.65
N PRO A 78 -14.22 -0.26 19.68
CA PRO A 78 -14.77 0.56 18.61
C PRO A 78 -15.56 -0.30 17.62
N ASP A 79 -16.61 0.28 17.02
CA ASP A 79 -17.44 -0.41 16.01
C ASP A 79 -16.65 -0.69 14.72
N ASP A 80 -15.78 0.25 14.34
CA ASP A 80 -14.84 0.12 13.21
C ASP A 80 -13.39 0.04 13.72
N ILE A 81 -12.49 -0.54 12.91
CA ILE A 81 -11.05 -0.55 13.22
C ILE A 81 -10.46 0.80 12.79
N PRO A 82 -10.14 1.71 13.72
CA PRO A 82 -9.66 3.03 13.35
C PRO A 82 -8.19 2.92 12.95
N LEU A 83 -7.88 3.37 11.74
CA LEU A 83 -6.52 3.34 11.18
C LEU A 83 -6.00 4.76 10.97
N ARG A 84 -4.70 4.95 11.22
CA ARG A 84 -4.00 6.19 10.91
C ARG A 84 -2.74 5.93 10.08
N PRO A 85 -2.32 6.88 9.23
CA PRO A 85 -1.01 6.82 8.60
C PRO A 85 0.12 6.77 9.63
N ILE A 86 1.17 6.00 9.34
CA ILE A 86 2.39 6.02 10.14
C ILE A 86 3.18 7.30 9.79
N LYS A 87 3.64 8.01 10.83
CA LYS A 87 4.42 9.24 10.67
C LYS A 87 5.65 9.01 9.78
N GLY A 88 5.81 9.84 8.76
CA GLY A 88 6.89 9.74 7.76
C GLY A 88 6.56 8.83 6.56
N LYS A 89 5.44 8.10 6.55
CA LYS A 89 5.01 7.23 5.44
C LYS A 89 3.82 7.78 4.66
N GLU A 90 3.31 8.95 5.04
CA GLU A 90 2.12 9.59 4.47
C GLU A 90 2.30 9.86 2.98
N LYS A 91 3.51 10.28 2.57
CA LYS A 91 3.81 10.54 1.15
C LYS A 91 3.66 9.28 0.30
N GLN A 92 4.16 8.14 0.77
CA GLN A 92 4.06 6.88 0.04
C GLN A 92 2.62 6.34 0.04
N LEU A 93 1.92 6.43 1.17
CA LEU A 93 0.52 6.04 1.26
C LEU A 93 -0.36 6.86 0.31
N LYS A 94 -0.16 8.19 0.27
CA LYS A 94 -0.87 9.09 -0.63
C LYS A 94 -0.57 8.76 -2.10
N LEU A 95 0.69 8.52 -2.44
CA LEU A 95 1.09 8.12 -3.80
C LEU A 95 0.40 6.83 -4.22
N ILE A 96 0.40 5.78 -3.38
CA ILE A 96 -0.27 4.51 -3.70
C ILE A 96 -1.77 4.73 -3.88
N LYS A 97 -2.40 5.55 -3.03
CA LYS A 97 -3.81 5.91 -3.18
C LYS A 97 -4.08 6.62 -4.50
N GLU A 98 -3.24 7.58 -4.90
CA GLU A 98 -3.37 8.27 -6.19
C GLU A 98 -3.20 7.30 -7.36
N LEU A 99 -2.20 6.41 -7.32
CA LEU A 99 -1.98 5.39 -8.34
C LEU A 99 -3.16 4.42 -8.45
N ALA A 100 -3.71 3.96 -7.33
CA ALA A 100 -4.84 3.04 -7.29
C ALA A 100 -6.15 3.65 -7.83
N ASN A 101 -6.28 4.98 -7.78
CA ASN A 101 -7.44 5.71 -8.29
C ASN A 101 -7.25 6.25 -9.72
N ARG A 102 -6.12 5.95 -10.38
CA ARG A 102 -5.92 6.32 -11.78
C ARG A 102 -6.92 5.57 -12.66
N SER A 103 -7.56 6.29 -13.58
CA SER A 103 -8.56 5.73 -14.50
C SER A 103 -8.00 4.72 -15.50
N ASP A 104 -6.68 4.71 -15.72
CA ASP A 104 -6.02 3.74 -16.59
C ASP A 104 -5.57 2.46 -15.87
N ILE A 105 -5.73 2.36 -14.55
CA ILE A 105 -5.45 1.13 -13.77
C ILE A 105 -6.72 0.30 -13.69
N GLU A 106 -6.63 -0.93 -14.17
CA GLU A 106 -7.76 -1.87 -14.26
C GLU A 106 -7.63 -3.01 -13.25
N VAL A 107 -6.39 -3.33 -12.85
CA VAL A 107 -6.09 -4.44 -11.96
C VAL A 107 -5.12 -3.99 -10.87
N ILE A 108 -5.43 -4.31 -9.62
CA ILE A 108 -4.50 -4.13 -8.49
C ILE A 108 -4.01 -5.51 -8.04
N ILE A 109 -2.69 -5.67 -7.95
CA ILE A 109 -2.02 -6.92 -7.59
C ILE A 109 -1.32 -6.73 -6.25
N ASN A 110 -1.64 -7.58 -5.28
CA ASN A 110 -0.87 -7.68 -4.03
C ASN A 110 0.41 -8.50 -4.28
N GLY A 111 1.56 -7.85 -4.15
CA GLY A 111 2.88 -8.47 -4.27
C GLY A 111 3.67 -8.45 -2.95
N CYS A 112 2.98 -8.35 -1.81
CA CYS A 112 3.60 -8.46 -0.49
C CYS A 112 3.97 -9.90 -0.15
N ASP A 113 4.84 -10.07 0.87
CA ASP A 113 5.30 -11.38 1.29
C ASP A 113 4.11 -12.29 1.66
N ALA A 114 4.17 -13.56 1.25
CA ALA A 114 3.06 -14.51 1.36
C ALA A 114 2.77 -15.02 2.79
N GLY A 115 3.39 -14.41 3.82
CA GLY A 115 3.19 -14.75 5.23
C GLY A 115 3.21 -16.26 5.53
N LEU A 116 4.38 -16.87 5.65
CA LEU A 116 4.48 -18.20 6.27
C LEU A 116 4.34 -18.04 7.79
N SER A 117 3.11 -18.01 8.28
CA SER A 117 2.81 -18.30 9.68
C SER A 117 2.76 -19.82 9.82
N LEU A 118 3.82 -20.41 10.35
CA LEU A 118 3.77 -21.75 10.96
C LEU A 118 2.90 -21.72 12.22
#